data_AF-A6K743-F1
#
_entry.id   AF-A6K743-F1
#
_cell.length_a   1.000
_cell.length_b   1.000
_cell.length_c   1.000
_cell.angle_alpha   90.00
_cell.angle_beta   90.00
_cell.angle_gamma   90.00
#
_symmetry.space_group_name_H-M   'P 1'
#
loop_
_entity.id
_entity.type
_entity.pdbx_description
1 polymer ?
#
loop_
_entity_poly.entity_id
_entity_poly.type
_entity_poly.pdbx_seq_one_letter_code
_entity_poly.pdbx_strand_id
1 'polypeptide(L)'
;MFGGFFKSVVKSADEVLFSGVKEVDDFFEQEKNFLINYYNRIKDSCAKADKMTRSHKNVADDYIHTAACLHSLALEEPTVIKKYLLKVAELFEKLRKVEGRVSSDEDLKLTELLRYYMLNIEAAKDLLYRRTKALIDYENSNKALDKARLKSKDVKLAETHQQECCQKFEQLSESAKEELINFKRKRVAAFRKNLIEMSELEIKHARNNVSLLQSCIDLFKNN
;
A
#
# COMPACT_ATOMS: atom_id res chain seq x y z
N MET A 1 -20.70 18.63 2.00
CA MET A 1 -20.25 17.37 2.62
C MET A 1 -21.23 16.18 2.44
N PHE A 2 -22.09 16.13 1.42
CA PHE A 2 -23.09 15.03 1.27
C PHE A 2 -22.97 14.18 -0.02
N GLY A 3 -21.89 14.32 -0.80
CA GLY A 3 -21.73 13.62 -2.09
C GLY A 3 -21.05 12.23 -2.05
N GLY A 4 -20.54 11.80 -0.90
CA GLY A 4 -19.72 10.56 -0.80
C GLY A 4 -20.51 9.28 -0.53
N PHE A 5 -21.63 9.38 0.20
CA PHE A 5 -22.36 8.20 0.70
C PHE A 5 -23.22 7.52 -0.38
N PHE A 6 -23.84 8.27 -1.28
CA PHE A 6 -24.65 7.68 -2.36
C PHE A 6 -23.81 6.90 -3.38
N LYS A 7 -22.55 7.31 -3.59
CA LYS A 7 -21.65 6.65 -4.56
C LYS A 7 -21.15 5.28 -4.07
N SER A 8 -20.97 5.10 -2.76
CA SER A 8 -20.55 3.80 -2.21
C SER A 8 -21.70 2.80 -2.11
N VAL A 9 -22.92 3.26 -1.80
CA VAL A 9 -24.11 2.40 -1.70
C VAL A 9 -24.53 1.87 -3.09
N VAL A 10 -24.51 2.72 -4.12
CA VAL A 10 -24.77 2.28 -5.51
C VAL A 10 -23.70 1.31 -5.98
N LYS A 11 -22.41 1.56 -5.70
CA LYS A 11 -21.33 0.62 -5.99
C LYS A 11 -21.51 -0.74 -5.31
N SER A 12 -21.97 -0.77 -4.06
CA SER A 12 -22.17 -2.02 -3.32
C SER A 12 -23.37 -2.82 -3.84
N ALA A 13 -24.47 -2.16 -4.22
CA ALA A 13 -25.62 -2.83 -4.84
C ALA A 13 -25.28 -3.38 -6.23
N ASP A 14 -24.52 -2.62 -7.01
CA ASP A 14 -23.97 -3.05 -8.29
C ASP A 14 -23.01 -4.24 -8.09
N GLU A 15 -22.01 -4.16 -7.21
CA GLU A 15 -21.07 -5.26 -6.92
C GLU A 15 -21.77 -6.57 -6.53
N VAL A 16 -22.88 -6.50 -5.79
CA VAL A 16 -23.70 -7.66 -5.43
C VAL A 16 -24.43 -8.23 -6.65
N LEU A 17 -24.99 -7.39 -7.53
CA LEU A 17 -25.59 -7.82 -8.80
C LEU A 17 -24.57 -8.46 -9.75
N PHE A 18 -23.34 -7.95 -9.76
CA PHE A 18 -22.25 -8.43 -10.62
C PHE A 18 -21.53 -9.68 -10.09
N SER A 19 -21.79 -10.08 -8.84
CA SER A 19 -21.27 -11.33 -8.27
C SER A 19 -21.90 -12.59 -8.87
N GLY A 20 -23.07 -12.48 -9.51
CA GLY A 20 -23.81 -13.59 -10.11
C GLY A 20 -23.45 -13.89 -11.57
N VAL A 21 -22.62 -13.06 -12.20
CA VAL A 21 -22.20 -13.28 -13.60
C VAL A 21 -20.98 -14.16 -13.60
N LYS A 22 -21.14 -15.37 -14.15
CA LYS A 22 -20.08 -16.37 -14.20
C LYS A 22 -19.01 -15.87 -15.17
N GLU A 23 -17.85 -15.47 -14.63
CA GLU A 23 -16.68 -15.20 -15.46
C GLU A 23 -16.30 -16.51 -16.17
N VAL A 24 -16.39 -16.51 -17.50
CA VAL A 24 -16.10 -17.69 -18.33
C VAL A 24 -14.59 -17.78 -18.62
N ASP A 25 -13.86 -16.69 -18.41
CA ASP A 25 -12.42 -16.61 -18.62
C ASP A 25 -11.67 -16.82 -17.30
N ASP A 26 -11.03 -17.99 -17.19
CA ASP A 26 -10.24 -18.40 -16.03
C ASP A 26 -9.18 -17.38 -15.61
N PHE A 27 -8.60 -16.63 -16.55
CA PHE A 27 -7.59 -15.63 -16.24
C PHE A 27 -8.18 -14.48 -15.42
N PHE A 28 -9.33 -13.93 -15.84
CA PHE A 28 -9.93 -12.79 -15.16
C PHE A 28 -10.50 -13.17 -13.78
N GLU A 29 -11.02 -14.38 -13.64
CA GLU A 29 -11.49 -14.88 -12.35
C GLU A 29 -10.33 -15.06 -11.36
N GLN A 30 -9.20 -15.61 -11.84
CA GLN A 30 -7.99 -15.72 -11.02
C GLN A 30 -7.45 -14.35 -10.62
N GLU A 31 -7.36 -13.40 -11.55
CA GLU A 31 -6.88 -12.05 -11.27
C GLU A 31 -7.81 -11.29 -10.31
N LYS A 32 -9.13 -11.43 -10.43
CA LYS A 32 -10.10 -10.85 -9.49
C LYS A 32 -9.86 -11.35 -8.07
N ASN A 33 -9.82 -12.66 -7.89
CA ASN A 33 -9.58 -13.30 -6.59
C ASN A 33 -8.20 -12.90 -6.02
N PHE A 34 -7.19 -12.83 -6.90
CA PHE A 34 -5.87 -12.39 -6.53
C PHE A 34 -5.88 -10.94 -6.01
N LEU A 35 -6.48 -9.99 -6.74
CA LEU A 35 -6.51 -8.57 -6.35
C LEU A 35 -7.26 -8.34 -5.04
N ILE A 36 -8.37 -9.05 -4.79
CA ILE A 36 -9.11 -8.96 -3.52
C ILE A 36 -8.23 -9.42 -2.36
N ASN A 37 -7.66 -10.62 -2.47
CA ASN A 37 -6.81 -11.18 -1.42
C ASN A 37 -5.53 -10.35 -1.21
N TYR A 38 -4.93 -9.89 -2.30
CA TYR A 38 -3.71 -9.10 -2.27
C TYR A 38 -3.96 -7.72 -1.67
N TYR A 39 -5.10 -7.07 -1.97
CA TYR A 39 -5.48 -5.81 -1.35
C TYR A 39 -5.53 -5.92 0.17
N ASN A 40 -6.19 -6.95 0.70
CA ASN A 40 -6.32 -7.15 2.15
C ASN A 40 -4.93 -7.32 2.79
N ARG A 41 -4.05 -8.11 2.17
CA ARG A 41 -2.67 -8.29 2.65
C ARG A 41 -1.87 -6.98 2.65
N ILE A 42 -1.99 -6.17 1.59
CA ILE A 42 -1.29 -4.89 1.51
C ILE A 42 -1.85 -3.91 2.54
N LYS A 43 -3.17 -3.84 2.70
CA LYS A 43 -3.84 -2.99 3.70
C LYS A 43 -3.39 -3.34 5.12
N ASP A 44 -3.39 -4.63 5.47
CA ASP A 44 -2.94 -5.09 6.78
C ASP A 44 -1.45 -4.80 7.00
N SER A 45 -0.63 -4.96 5.96
CA SER A 45 0.80 -4.64 6.03
C SER A 45 1.03 -3.13 6.20
N CYS A 46 0.24 -2.29 5.52
CA CYS A 46 0.30 -0.84 5.68
C CYS A 46 -0.02 -0.44 7.12
N ALA A 47 -1.08 -1.00 7.70
CA ALA A 47 -1.44 -0.73 9.09
C ALA A 47 -0.37 -1.16 10.09
N LYS A 48 0.38 -2.23 9.80
CA LYS A 48 1.54 -2.66 10.61
C LYS A 48 2.73 -1.71 10.43
N ALA A 49 3.06 -1.31 9.21
CA ALA A 49 4.11 -0.35 8.92
C ALA A 49 3.83 1.01 9.60
N ASP A 50 2.57 1.46 9.58
CA ASP A 50 2.13 2.66 10.32
C ASP A 50 2.33 2.56 11.84
N LYS A 51 2.16 1.37 12.42
CA LYS A 51 2.41 1.14 13.85
C LYS A 51 3.91 1.15 14.15
N MET A 52 4.72 0.58 13.27
CA MET A 52 6.17 0.58 13.38
C MET A 52 6.73 2.01 13.38
N THR A 53 6.35 2.83 12.39
CA THR A 53 6.81 4.24 12.31
C THR A 53 6.36 5.06 13.50
N ARG A 54 5.14 4.84 14.03
CA ARG A 54 4.70 5.45 15.30
C ARG A 54 5.53 4.99 16.50
N SER A 55 5.92 3.72 16.55
CA SER A 55 6.72 3.20 17.65
C SER A 55 8.11 3.84 17.69
N HIS A 56 8.75 4.03 16.53
CA HIS A 56 10.01 4.78 16.44
C HIS A 56 9.87 6.23 16.93
N LYS A 57 8.77 6.91 16.60
CA LYS A 57 8.51 8.26 17.12
C LYS A 57 8.38 8.28 18.64
N ASN A 58 7.66 7.32 19.22
CA ASN A 58 7.53 7.20 20.66
C ASN A 58 8.89 6.94 21.33
N VAL A 59 9.73 6.06 20.77
CA VAL A 59 11.09 5.81 21.28
C VAL A 59 11.95 7.07 21.20
N ALA A 60 11.82 7.85 20.12
CA ALA A 60 12.51 9.14 20.00
C ALA A 60 12.07 10.12 21.10
N ASP A 61 10.77 10.16 21.43
CA ASP A 61 10.24 10.98 22.52
C ASP A 61 10.75 10.51 23.89
N ASP A 62 10.84 9.20 24.13
CA ASP A 62 11.43 8.63 25.34
C ASP A 62 12.91 9.01 25.50
N TYR A 63 13.67 9.04 24.39
CA TYR A 63 15.05 9.52 24.39
C TYR A 63 15.16 11.01 24.75
N ILE A 64 14.23 11.85 24.31
CA ILE A 64 14.16 13.26 24.72
C ILE A 64 13.97 13.35 26.24
N HIS A 65 13.00 12.63 26.76
CA HIS A 65 12.69 12.65 28.19
C HIS A 65 13.87 12.16 29.03
N THR A 66 14.48 11.04 28.62
CA THR A 66 15.65 10.46 29.29
C THR A 66 16.84 11.41 29.28
N ALA A 67 17.13 12.05 28.13
CA ALA A 67 18.20 13.04 28.02
C ALA A 67 17.95 14.23 28.96
N ALA A 68 16.72 14.73 29.03
CA ALA A 68 16.35 15.83 29.92
C ALA A 68 16.52 15.46 31.40
N CYS A 69 16.06 14.27 31.82
CA CYS A 69 16.24 13.79 33.20
C CYS A 69 17.71 13.67 33.59
N LEU A 70 18.54 13.12 32.68
CA LEU A 70 20.00 13.04 32.90
C LEU A 70 20.65 14.41 33.00
N HIS A 71 20.20 15.38 32.19
CA HIS A 71 20.64 16.76 32.29
C HIS A 71 20.28 17.38 33.64
N SER A 72 19.04 17.23 34.10
CA SER A 72 18.60 17.71 35.41
C SER A 72 19.41 17.11 36.56
N LEU A 73 19.60 15.78 36.56
CA LEU A 73 20.40 15.10 37.57
C LEU A 73 21.85 15.61 37.57
N ALA A 74 22.43 15.84 36.39
CA ALA A 74 23.79 16.37 36.28
C ALA A 74 23.96 17.78 36.88
N LEU A 75 22.88 18.55 37.06
CA LEU A 75 22.93 19.85 37.74
C LEU A 75 23.02 19.72 39.27
N GLU A 76 22.51 18.62 39.82
CA GLU A 76 22.45 18.35 41.26
C GLU A 76 23.69 17.57 41.77
N GLU A 77 24.42 16.90 40.89
CA GLU A 77 25.55 16.02 41.23
C GLU A 77 26.93 16.71 41.30
N PRO A 78 27.89 16.18 42.10
CA PRO A 78 29.27 16.67 42.15
C PRO A 78 29.99 16.60 40.79
N THR A 79 31.05 17.41 40.63
CA THR A 79 31.74 17.66 39.34
C THR A 79 32.20 16.40 38.60
N VAL A 80 32.55 15.32 39.30
CA VAL A 80 33.09 14.09 38.69
C VAL A 80 32.00 13.27 37.98
N ILE A 81 30.83 13.10 38.59
CA ILE A 81 29.72 12.31 38.01
C ILE A 81 28.98 13.14 36.95
N LYS A 82 28.88 14.45 37.18
CA LYS A 82 28.26 15.41 36.27
C LYS A 82 28.72 15.26 34.82
N LYS A 83 30.04 15.13 34.56
CA LYS A 83 30.56 15.01 33.18
C LYS A 83 30.02 13.77 32.46
N TYR A 84 29.84 12.67 33.18
CA TYR A 84 29.37 11.41 32.64
C TYR A 84 27.87 11.46 32.34
N LEU A 85 27.07 11.99 33.27
CA LEU A 85 25.63 12.18 33.06
C LEU A 85 25.33 13.06 31.84
N LEU A 86 26.06 14.16 31.67
CA LEU A 86 25.93 15.02 30.49
C LEU A 86 26.30 14.29 29.20
N LYS A 87 27.28 13.37 29.23
CA LYS A 87 27.66 12.57 28.06
C LYS A 87 26.64 11.50 27.71
N VAL A 88 25.99 10.87 28.69
CA VAL A 88 24.86 9.96 28.45
C VAL A 88 23.67 10.74 27.90
N ALA A 89 23.38 11.94 28.43
CA ALA A 89 22.31 12.79 27.90
C ALA A 89 22.56 13.16 26.42
N GLU A 90 23.80 13.53 26.07
CA GLU A 90 24.20 13.81 24.69
C GLU A 90 24.05 12.58 23.77
N LEU A 91 24.35 11.37 24.28
CA LEU A 91 24.13 10.12 23.56
C LEU A 91 22.64 9.93 23.23
N PHE A 92 21.73 10.11 24.19
CA PHE A 92 20.30 9.96 23.96
C PHE A 92 19.76 10.96 22.92
N GLU A 93 20.23 12.20 22.91
CA GLU A 93 19.89 13.16 21.85
C GLU A 93 20.42 12.75 20.46
N LYS A 94 21.58 12.08 20.40
CA LYS A 94 22.09 11.51 19.15
C LYS A 94 21.26 10.31 18.70
N LEU A 95 20.93 9.39 19.62
CA LEU A 95 20.10 8.21 19.34
C LEU A 95 18.70 8.60 18.88
N ARG A 96 18.08 9.61 19.50
CA ARG A 96 16.83 10.24 19.04
C ARG A 96 16.89 10.66 17.58
N LYS A 97 17.97 11.31 17.15
CA LYS A 97 18.15 11.72 15.74
C LYS A 97 18.27 10.51 14.81
N VAL A 98 18.85 9.40 15.27
CA VAL A 98 18.89 8.16 14.48
C VAL A 98 17.50 7.56 14.39
N GLU A 99 16.79 7.45 15.51
CA GLU A 99 15.44 6.90 15.58
C GLU A 99 14.45 7.65 14.68
N GLY A 100 14.52 8.98 14.69
CA GLY A 100 13.71 9.81 13.78
C GLY A 100 14.03 9.59 12.30
N ARG A 101 15.30 9.28 11.96
CA ARG A 101 15.68 8.92 10.60
C ARG A 101 15.16 7.53 10.22
N VAL A 102 15.30 6.53 11.10
CA VAL A 102 14.72 5.19 10.89
C VAL A 102 13.23 5.32 10.56
N SER A 103 12.47 6.00 11.43
CA SER A 103 11.04 6.23 11.19
C SER A 103 10.74 6.87 9.84
N SER A 104 11.56 7.81 9.37
CA SER A 104 11.29 8.55 8.13
C SER A 104 11.66 7.73 6.90
N ASP A 105 12.79 7.02 6.97
CA ASP A 105 13.30 6.18 5.90
C ASP A 105 12.39 4.95 5.70
N GLU A 106 11.92 4.32 6.79
CA GLU A 106 10.94 3.24 6.72
C GLU A 106 9.57 3.70 6.20
N ASP A 107 9.07 4.86 6.63
CA ASP A 107 7.81 5.41 6.14
C ASP A 107 7.87 5.64 4.61
N LEU A 108 8.99 6.21 4.14
CA LEU A 108 9.21 6.48 2.73
C LEU A 108 9.38 5.20 1.89
N LYS A 109 10.16 4.21 2.37
CA LYS A 109 10.50 3.01 1.58
C LYS A 109 9.45 1.91 1.67
N LEU A 110 8.74 1.81 2.78
CA LEU A 110 7.76 0.74 3.00
C LEU A 110 6.33 1.27 3.01
N THR A 111 6.01 2.21 3.89
CA THR A 111 4.62 2.61 4.11
C THR A 111 4.02 3.32 2.89
N GLU A 112 4.74 4.29 2.31
CA GLU A 112 4.32 5.00 1.10
C GLU A 112 4.15 4.04 -0.09
N LEU A 113 5.04 3.05 -0.23
CA LEU A 113 4.95 2.02 -1.25
C LEU A 113 3.67 1.18 -1.09
N LEU A 114 3.35 0.79 0.16
CA LEU A 114 2.15 0.03 0.47
C LEU A 114 0.89 0.84 0.14
N ARG A 115 0.84 2.12 0.55
CA ARG A 115 -0.27 3.05 0.23
C ARG A 115 -0.43 3.22 -1.29
N TYR A 116 0.67 3.42 -2.00
CA TYR A 116 0.68 3.52 -3.46
C TYR A 116 0.08 2.26 -4.09
N TYR A 117 0.49 1.07 -3.66
CA TYR A 117 -0.05 -0.17 -4.23
C TYR A 117 -1.48 -0.46 -3.80
N MET A 118 -1.96 -0.01 -2.64
CA MET A 118 -3.40 -0.07 -2.32
C MET A 118 -4.23 0.66 -3.39
N LEU A 119 -3.83 1.88 -3.77
CA LEU A 119 -4.52 2.66 -4.79
C LEU A 119 -4.47 2.00 -6.17
N ASN A 120 -3.31 1.45 -6.55
CA ASN A 120 -3.17 0.76 -7.84
C ASN A 120 -4.00 -0.54 -7.90
N ILE A 121 -4.11 -1.27 -6.79
CA ILE A 121 -4.96 -2.47 -6.72
C ILE A 121 -6.44 -2.09 -6.87
N GLU A 122 -6.88 -1.00 -6.24
CA GLU A 122 -8.25 -0.49 -6.42
C GLU A 122 -8.52 -0.08 -7.87
N ALA A 123 -7.56 0.56 -8.55
CA ALA A 123 -7.68 0.86 -9.96
C ALA A 123 -7.79 -0.41 -10.83
N ALA A 124 -7.03 -1.47 -10.50
CA ALA A 124 -7.11 -2.75 -11.19
C ALA A 124 -8.46 -3.45 -10.94
N LYS A 125 -9.02 -3.38 -9.73
CA LYS A 125 -10.38 -3.86 -9.45
C LYS A 125 -11.44 -3.09 -10.25
N ASP A 126 -11.32 -1.77 -10.34
CA ASP A 126 -12.24 -0.95 -11.14
C ASP A 126 -12.17 -1.28 -12.64
N LEU A 127 -10.98 -1.60 -13.15
CA LEU A 127 -10.80 -2.10 -14.52
C LEU A 127 -11.55 -3.41 -14.75
N LEU A 128 -11.41 -4.38 -13.83
CA LEU A 128 -12.16 -5.64 -13.90
C LEU A 128 -13.67 -5.41 -13.84
N TYR A 129 -14.12 -4.52 -12.95
CA TYR A 129 -15.53 -4.14 -12.84
C TYR A 129 -16.08 -3.58 -14.16
N ARG A 130 -15.35 -2.65 -14.80
CA ARG A 130 -15.75 -2.09 -16.10
C ARG A 130 -15.81 -3.15 -17.20
N ARG A 131 -14.88 -4.11 -17.19
CA ARG A 131 -14.91 -5.26 -18.11
C ARG A 131 -16.13 -6.15 -17.88
N THR A 132 -16.41 -6.53 -16.63
CA THR A 132 -17.58 -7.34 -16.27
C THR A 132 -18.88 -6.66 -16.69
N LYS A 133 -18.99 -5.34 -16.52
CA LYS A 133 -20.14 -4.58 -17.01
C LYS A 133 -20.30 -4.66 -18.52
N ALA A 134 -19.21 -4.53 -19.28
CA ALA A 134 -19.25 -4.66 -20.73
C ALA A 134 -19.64 -6.08 -21.20
N LEU A 135 -19.21 -7.13 -20.47
CA LEU A 135 -19.65 -8.50 -20.72
C LEU A 135 -21.17 -8.63 -20.60
N ILE A 136 -21.75 -8.01 -19.58
CA ILE A 136 -23.19 -8.09 -19.32
C ILE A 136 -23.99 -7.33 -20.36
N ASP A 137 -23.52 -6.14 -20.75
CA ASP A 137 -24.10 -5.39 -21.86
C ASP A 137 -24.08 -6.23 -23.15
N TYR A 138 -22.98 -6.94 -23.39
CA TYR A 138 -22.84 -7.88 -24.51
C TYR A 138 -23.81 -9.06 -24.43
N GLU A 139 -23.89 -9.76 -23.30
CA GLU A 139 -24.84 -10.87 -23.12
C GLU A 139 -26.30 -10.43 -23.28
N ASN A 140 -26.64 -9.24 -22.78
CA ASN A 140 -27.98 -8.69 -22.90
C ASN A 140 -28.32 -8.29 -24.35
N SER A 141 -27.38 -7.67 -25.07
CA SER A 141 -27.56 -7.36 -26.49
C SER A 141 -27.69 -8.62 -27.34
N ASN A 142 -26.97 -9.70 -27.00
CA ASN A 142 -27.11 -11.00 -27.65
C ASN A 142 -28.51 -11.61 -27.47
N LYS A 143 -29.05 -11.60 -26.24
CA LYS A 143 -30.44 -12.03 -25.97
C LYS A 143 -31.47 -11.17 -26.71
N ALA A 144 -31.22 -9.86 -26.84
CA ALA A 144 -32.09 -8.95 -27.57
C ALA A 144 -32.09 -9.25 -29.08
N LEU A 145 -30.92 -9.54 -29.65
CA LEU A 145 -30.77 -9.97 -31.04
C LEU A 145 -31.51 -11.28 -31.31
N ASP A 146 -31.40 -12.28 -30.44
CA ASP A 146 -32.15 -13.54 -30.56
C ASP A 146 -33.66 -13.30 -30.58
N LYS A 147 -34.15 -12.41 -29.71
CA LYS A 147 -35.57 -12.03 -29.67
C LYS A 147 -36.01 -11.28 -30.93
N ALA A 148 -35.17 -10.42 -31.49
CA ALA A 148 -35.43 -9.71 -32.74
C ALA A 148 -35.52 -10.68 -33.92
N ARG A 149 -34.58 -11.65 -33.99
CA ARG A 149 -34.56 -12.74 -34.98
C ARG A 149 -35.82 -13.59 -34.91
N LEU A 150 -36.21 -14.04 -33.71
CA LEU A 150 -37.45 -14.81 -33.50
C LEU A 150 -38.72 -14.08 -33.96
N LYS A 151 -38.76 -12.75 -33.81
CA LYS A 151 -39.89 -11.91 -34.25
C LYS A 151 -39.76 -11.42 -35.69
N SER A 152 -38.63 -11.68 -36.35
CA SER A 152 -38.27 -11.13 -37.67
C SER A 152 -38.48 -9.61 -37.78
N LYS A 153 -38.23 -8.89 -36.68
CA LYS A 153 -38.44 -7.43 -36.56
C LYS A 153 -37.20 -6.77 -35.99
N ASP A 154 -36.81 -5.63 -36.57
CA ASP A 154 -35.68 -4.79 -36.12
C ASP A 154 -34.32 -5.51 -36.05
N VAL A 155 -34.16 -6.59 -36.83
CA VAL A 155 -32.99 -7.50 -36.75
C VAL A 155 -31.68 -6.75 -37.02
N LYS A 156 -31.62 -5.93 -38.09
CA LYS A 156 -30.42 -5.15 -38.42
C LYS A 156 -29.99 -4.22 -37.29
N LEU A 157 -30.95 -3.54 -36.65
CA LEU A 157 -30.66 -2.62 -35.55
C LEU A 157 -30.09 -3.37 -34.34
N ALA A 158 -30.71 -4.49 -33.98
CA ALA A 158 -30.22 -5.33 -32.87
C ALA A 158 -28.84 -5.94 -33.17
N GLU A 159 -28.57 -6.29 -34.43
CA GLU A 159 -27.29 -6.86 -34.87
C GLU A 159 -26.16 -5.81 -34.78
N THR A 160 -26.39 -4.59 -35.26
CA THR A 160 -25.43 -3.50 -35.10
C THR A 160 -25.15 -3.20 -33.63
N HIS A 161 -26.19 -3.12 -32.79
CA HIS A 161 -26.00 -2.86 -31.36
C HIS A 161 -25.22 -3.98 -30.65
N GLN A 162 -25.51 -5.24 -30.96
CA GLN A 162 -24.77 -6.38 -30.42
C GLN A 162 -23.31 -6.36 -30.85
N GLN A 163 -23.04 -6.00 -32.11
CA GLN A 163 -21.68 -5.87 -32.64
C GLN A 163 -20.88 -4.77 -31.91
N GLU A 164 -21.50 -3.62 -31.64
CA GLU A 164 -20.88 -2.54 -30.85
C GLU A 164 -20.55 -2.98 -29.42
N CYS A 165 -21.47 -3.67 -28.74
CA CYS A 165 -21.23 -4.22 -27.41
C CYS A 165 -20.11 -5.27 -27.42
N CYS A 166 -20.06 -6.13 -28.44
CA CYS A 166 -19.01 -7.15 -28.63
C CYS A 166 -17.64 -6.49 -28.74
N GLN A 167 -17.49 -5.54 -29.68
CA GLN A 167 -16.23 -4.82 -29.91
C GLN A 167 -15.74 -4.11 -28.65
N LYS A 168 -16.65 -3.45 -27.91
CA LYS A 168 -16.31 -2.78 -26.65
C LYS A 168 -15.82 -3.77 -25.59
N PHE A 169 -16.48 -4.91 -25.45
CA PHE A 169 -16.07 -5.95 -24.49
C PHE A 169 -14.70 -6.56 -24.87
N GLU A 170 -14.46 -6.84 -26.15
CA GLU A 170 -13.20 -7.37 -26.65
C GLU A 170 -12.04 -6.39 -26.40
N GLN A 171 -12.21 -5.11 -26.78
CA GLN A 171 -11.20 -4.07 -26.54
C GLN A 171 -10.88 -3.90 -25.05
N LEU A 172 -11.90 -3.87 -24.18
CA LEU A 172 -11.69 -3.80 -22.73
C LEU A 172 -10.99 -5.06 -22.20
N SER A 173 -11.29 -6.23 -22.74
CA SER A 173 -10.66 -7.48 -22.33
C SER A 173 -9.19 -7.53 -22.72
N GLU A 174 -8.84 -7.13 -23.94
CA GLU A 174 -7.46 -7.08 -24.40
C GLU A 174 -6.63 -6.10 -23.55
N SER A 175 -7.14 -4.85 -23.40
CA SER A 175 -6.48 -3.83 -22.59
C SER A 175 -6.37 -4.24 -21.12
N ALA A 176 -7.41 -4.84 -20.53
CA ALA A 176 -7.38 -5.29 -19.14
C ALA A 176 -6.33 -6.40 -18.92
N LYS A 177 -6.22 -7.33 -19.87
CA LYS A 177 -5.22 -8.40 -19.78
C LYS A 177 -3.80 -7.85 -19.83
N GLU A 178 -3.53 -6.93 -20.75
CA GLU A 178 -2.22 -6.26 -20.82
C GLU A 178 -1.89 -5.49 -19.54
N GLU A 179 -2.84 -4.68 -19.04
CA GLU A 179 -2.66 -3.87 -17.84
C GLU A 179 -2.41 -4.74 -16.59
N LEU A 180 -3.10 -5.87 -16.42
CA LEU A 180 -2.90 -6.77 -15.29
C LEU A 180 -1.52 -7.45 -15.33
N ILE A 181 -1.07 -7.87 -16.52
CA ILE A 181 0.27 -8.43 -16.71
C ILE A 181 1.34 -7.37 -16.39
N ASN A 182 1.17 -6.16 -16.89
CA ASN A 182 2.07 -5.04 -16.63
C ASN A 182 2.08 -4.63 -15.16
N PHE A 183 0.92 -4.60 -14.51
CA PHE A 183 0.76 -4.34 -13.09
C PHE A 183 1.56 -5.34 -12.26
N LYS A 184 1.43 -6.64 -12.53
CA LYS A 184 2.20 -7.69 -11.86
C LYS A 184 3.71 -7.47 -12.00
N ARG A 185 4.20 -7.18 -13.21
CA ARG A 185 5.63 -6.95 -13.47
C ARG A 185 6.15 -5.71 -12.72
N LYS A 186 5.48 -4.57 -12.86
CA LYS A 186 5.86 -3.29 -12.23
C LYS A 186 5.87 -3.43 -10.71
N ARG A 187 4.83 -4.06 -10.15
CA ARG A 187 4.72 -4.31 -8.71
C ARG A 187 5.87 -5.12 -8.15
N VAL A 188 6.17 -6.27 -8.75
CA VAL A 188 7.26 -7.13 -8.25
C VAL A 188 8.60 -6.38 -8.28
N ALA A 189 8.87 -5.63 -9.35
CA ALA A 189 10.09 -4.83 -9.44
C ALA A 189 10.15 -3.73 -8.37
N ALA A 190 9.05 -3.00 -8.14
CA ALA A 190 8.99 -1.92 -7.17
C ALA A 190 9.18 -2.42 -5.72
N PHE A 191 8.47 -3.50 -5.34
CA PHE A 191 8.63 -4.09 -4.01
C PHE A 191 10.04 -4.65 -3.81
N ARG A 192 10.59 -5.36 -4.80
CA ARG A 192 11.97 -5.86 -4.70
C ARG A 192 12.97 -4.72 -4.47
N LYS A 193 12.89 -3.66 -5.27
CA LYS A 193 13.79 -2.50 -5.14
C LYS A 193 13.70 -1.87 -3.76
N ASN A 194 12.49 -1.55 -3.30
CA ASN A 194 12.31 -0.85 -2.02
C ASN A 194 12.68 -1.72 -0.81
N LEU A 195 12.42 -3.04 -0.84
CA LEU A 195 12.81 -3.93 0.26
C LEU A 195 14.34 -4.08 0.36
N ILE A 196 15.05 -4.09 -0.76
CA ILE A 196 16.52 -4.07 -0.79
C ILE A 196 17.03 -2.76 -0.20
N GLU A 197 16.55 -1.62 -0.71
CA GLU A 197 16.96 -0.29 -0.24
C GLU A 197 16.65 -0.10 1.26
N MET A 198 15.48 -0.57 1.73
CA MET A 198 15.12 -0.55 3.15
C MET A 198 16.10 -1.39 3.98
N SER A 199 16.43 -2.60 3.54
CA SER A 199 17.38 -3.47 4.25
C SER A 199 18.78 -2.84 4.36
N GLU A 200 19.23 -2.14 3.31
CA GLU A 200 20.49 -1.40 3.33
C GLU A 200 20.47 -0.23 4.32
N LEU A 201 19.34 0.48 4.40
CA LEU A 201 19.11 1.54 5.37
C LEU A 201 19.11 1.00 6.80
N GLU A 202 18.41 -0.10 7.08
CA GLU A 202 18.41 -0.77 8.38
C GLU A 202 19.83 -1.10 8.86
N ILE A 203 20.66 -1.68 7.99
CA ILE A 203 22.07 -1.98 8.31
C ILE A 203 22.84 -0.69 8.63
N LYS A 204 22.60 0.37 7.86
CA LYS A 204 23.26 1.67 8.08
C LYS A 204 22.84 2.29 9.41
N HIS A 205 21.55 2.26 9.75
CA HIS A 205 21.05 2.77 11.02
C HIS A 205 21.60 1.97 12.21
N ALA A 206 21.60 0.64 12.13
CA ALA A 206 22.16 -0.23 13.15
C ALA A 206 23.65 0.03 13.39
N ARG A 207 24.45 0.16 12.32
CA ARG A 207 25.88 0.50 12.43
C ARG A 207 26.11 1.86 13.09
N ASN A 208 25.27 2.85 12.76
CA ASN A 208 25.36 4.16 13.38
C ASN A 208 25.03 4.10 14.89
N ASN A 209 23.98 3.37 15.27
CA ASN A 209 23.62 3.15 16.68
C ASN A 209 24.76 2.48 17.45
N VAL A 210 25.34 1.41 16.91
CA VAL A 210 26.49 0.72 17.53
C VAL A 210 27.68 1.67 17.71
N SER A 211 28.00 2.46 16.69
CA SER A 211 29.10 3.44 16.76
C SER A 211 28.90 4.49 17.87
N LEU A 212 27.67 5.02 17.99
CA LEU A 212 27.31 5.99 19.04
C LEU A 212 27.43 5.39 20.45
N LEU A 213 26.91 4.17 20.63
CA LEU A 213 26.98 3.45 21.91
C LEU A 213 28.43 3.13 22.28
N GLN A 214 29.21 2.61 21.34
CA GLN A 214 30.62 2.27 21.56
C GLN A 214 31.44 3.50 21.95
N SER A 215 31.23 4.63 21.27
CA SER A 215 31.89 5.90 21.59
C SER A 215 31.59 6.37 23.02
N CYS A 216 30.37 6.11 23.51
CA CYS A 216 29.99 6.44 24.89
C CYS A 216 30.64 5.48 25.90
N ILE A 217 30.67 4.17 25.61
CA ILE A 217 31.31 3.16 26.45
C ILE A 217 32.81 3.43 26.60
N ASP A 218 33.49 3.74 25.51
CA ASP A 218 34.95 3.99 25.53
C ASP A 218 35.31 5.22 26.39
N LEU A 219 34.42 6.21 26.46
CA LEU A 219 34.57 7.36 27.34
C LEU A 219 34.57 6.96 28.83
N PHE A 220 33.78 5.96 29.22
CA PHE A 220 33.73 5.43 30.60
C PHE A 220 34.90 4.51 30.93
N LYS A 221 35.51 3.86 29.93
CA LYS A 221 36.65 2.96 30.14
C LYS A 221 37.98 3.68 30.27
N ASN A 222 38.12 4.83 29.62
CA ASN A 222 39.39 5.54 29.47
C ASN A 222 39.54 6.74 30.45
N ASN A 223 38.73 6.81 31.51
CA ASN A 223 38.81 7.80 32.60
C ASN A 223 38.62 7.11 33.96
#